data_AF-A0A2S6HBU5-F1
#
_entry.id   AF-A0A2S6HBU5-F1
#
_cell.length_a   1.000
_cell.length_b   1.000
_cell.length_c   1.000
_cell.angle_alpha   90.00
_cell.angle_beta   90.00
_cell.angle_gamma   90.00
#
_symmetry.space_group_name_H-M   'P 1'
#
loop_
_entity.id
_entity.type
_entity.pdbx_description
1 polymer ?
#
loop_
_entity_poly.entity_id
_entity_poly.type
_entity_poly.pdbx_seq_one_letter_code
_entity_poly.pdbx_strand_id
1 'polypeptide(L)' 'MSSVWAIGNHVKVQGMSDDFKILSYDFVLSGCVEMILESPEGGRIFLKRRKSQILNSADQCDTSQ' A
#
# COMPACT_ATOMS: atom_id res chain seq x y z
N MET A 1 0.73 12.11 -6.39
CA MET A 1 -0.17 11.23 -5.60
C MET A 1 0.53 9.91 -5.39
N SER A 2 0.62 9.40 -4.16
CA SER A 2 1.17 8.06 -3.91
C SER A 2 0.10 7.00 -4.11
N SER A 3 0.45 5.95 -4.86
CA SER A 3 -0.45 4.83 -5.18
C SER A 3 -0.01 3.59 -4.41
N VAL A 4 -0.95 2.85 -3.84
CA VAL A 4 -0.65 1.64 -3.07
C VAL A 4 -1.08 0.43 -3.88
N TRP A 5 -0.15 -0.51 -4.02
CA TRP A 5 -0.33 -1.75 -4.78
C TRP A 5 -0.30 -2.93 -3.82
N ALA A 6 -1.25 -3.84 -3.98
CA ALA A 6 -1.19 -5.16 -3.36
C ALA A 6 -0.60 -6.15 -4.37
N ILE A 7 0.45 -6.86 -3.96
CA ILE A 7 1.13 -7.89 -4.75
C ILE A 7 1.17 -9.17 -3.91
N GLY A 8 0.17 -10.04 -4.11
CA GLY A 8 -0.09 -11.15 -3.21
C GLY A 8 -0.36 -10.63 -1.79
N ASN A 9 0.41 -11.12 -0.82
CA ASN A 9 0.35 -10.67 0.59
C ASN A 9 1.26 -9.49 0.89
N HIS A 10 1.87 -8.87 -0.11
CA HIS A 10 2.78 -7.74 0.06
C HIS A 10 2.14 -6.42 -0.38
N VAL A 11 2.63 -5.32 0.19
CA VAL A 11 2.23 -3.97 -0.19
C VAL A 11 3.42 -3.21 -0.78
N LYS A 12 3.19 -2.53 -1.91
CA LYS A 12 4.15 -1.60 -2.52
C LYS A 12 3.53 -0.21 -2.59
N VAL A 13 4.23 0.80 -2.08
CA VAL A 13 3.79 2.20 -2.14
C VAL A 13 4.60 2.91 -3.22
N GLN A 14 3.97 3.25 -4.34
CA GLN A 14 4.58 4.00 -5.42
C GLN A 14 4.59 5.50 -5.10
N GLY A 15 5.71 6.17 -5.35
CA GLY A 15 5.89 7.60 -5.06
C GLY A 15 6.12 7.92 -3.58
N MET A 16 6.47 6.91 -2.79
CA MET A 16 7.04 7.07 -1.45
C MET A 16 8.54 7.34 -1.59
N SER A 17 9.09 8.31 -0.86
CA SER A 17 10.55 8.51 -0.84
C SER A 17 11.22 7.26 -0.27
N ASP A 18 12.40 6.91 -0.80
CA ASP A 18 13.18 5.77 -0.35
C ASP A 18 13.61 5.88 1.13
N ASP A 19 13.57 7.10 1.67
CA ASP A 19 13.91 7.38 3.06
C ASP A 19 12.82 6.97 4.06
N PHE A 20 11.60 6.71 3.59
CA PHE A 20 10.54 6.19 4.44
C PHE A 20 10.57 4.66 4.46
N LYS A 21 10.26 4.07 5.62
CA LYS A 21 10.20 2.61 5.80
C LYS A 21 8.78 2.17 6.13
N ILE A 22 8.35 1.06 5.55
CA ILE A 22 7.12 0.38 5.99
C ILE A 22 7.50 -0.51 7.18
N LEU A 23 7.02 -0.15 8.38
CA LEU A 23 7.28 -0.94 9.59
C LEU A 23 6.33 -2.13 9.70
N SER A 24 5.06 -1.91 9.36
CA SER A 24 4.04 -2.95 9.37
C SER A 24 2.89 -2.58 8.45
N TYR A 25 2.15 -3.59 8.00
CA TYR A 25 0.88 -3.42 7.31
C TYR A 25 -0.05 -4.59 7.59
N ASP A 26 -1.35 -4.35 7.48
CA ASP A 26 -2.38 -5.37 7.60
C ASP A 26 -3.48 -5.19 6.55
N PHE A 27 -3.96 -6.32 6.03
CA PHE A 27 -5.09 -6.38 5.11
C PHE A 27 -6.36 -6.64 5.91
N VAL A 28 -7.13 -5.59 6.15
CA VAL A 28 -8.39 -5.69 6.90
C VAL A 28 -9.45 -6.37 6.02
N LEU A 29 -10.31 -7.19 6.63
CA LEU A 29 -11.43 -7.95 6.03
C LEU A 29 -12.41 -7.16 5.12
N SER A 30 -12.24 -5.86 4.96
CA SER A 30 -12.98 -4.99 4.03
C SER A 30 -12.21 -4.67 2.72
N GLY A 31 -11.05 -5.27 2.52
CA GLY A 31 -10.14 -4.94 1.41
C GLY A 31 -9.42 -3.61 1.60
N CYS A 32 -9.34 -3.12 2.84
CA CYS A 32 -8.51 -1.97 3.19
C CYS A 32 -7.12 -2.43 3.60
N VAL A 33 -6.13 -1.55 3.41
CA VAL A 33 -4.77 -1.75 3.92
C VAL A 33 -4.49 -0.66 4.94
N GLU A 34 -4.09 -1.07 6.14
CA GLU A 34 -3.57 -0.20 7.18
C GLU A 34 -2.06 -0.40 7.29
N MET A 35 -1.29 0.68 7.44
CA MET A 35 0.17 0.63 7.45
C MET A 35 0.74 1.61 8.46
N ILE A 36 1.88 1.23 9.04
CA ILE A 36 2.72 2.12 9.84
C ILE A 36 3.99 2.39 9.03
N LEU A 37 4.24 3.66 8.75
CA LEU A 37 5.44 4.14 8.10
C LEU A 37 6.34 4.84 9.11
N GLU A 38 7.65 4.72 8.94
CA GLU A 38 8.64 5.52 9.65
C GLU A 38 9.22 6.58 8.69
N SER A 39 9.21 7.84 9.13
CA SER A 39 9.85 8.95 8.43
C SER A 39 11.36 8.99 8.72
N PRO A 40 12.15 9.70 7.90
CA PRO A 40 13.60 9.81 8.10
C PRO A 40 13.98 10.42 9.45
N GLU A 41 13.11 11.27 9.99
CA GLU A 41 13.26 11.91 11.30
C GLU A 41 12.85 11.00 12.47
N GLY A 42 12.50 9.74 12.20
CA GLY A 42 12.03 8.77 13.19
C GLY A 42 10.56 8.92 13.58
N GLY A 43 9.80 9.75 12.87
CA GLY A 43 8.37 9.93 13.09
C GLY A 43 7.55 8.74 12.58
N ARG A 44 6.48 8.37 13.27
CA ARG A 44 5.56 7.31 12.82
C ARG A 44 4.33 7.91 12.15
N ILE A 45 4.00 7.42 10.96
CA ILE A 45 2.83 7.84 10.19
C ILE A 45 1.91 6.63 10.03
N PHE A 46 0.64 6.80 10.39
CA PHE A 46 -0.40 5.79 10.22
C PHE A 46 -1.15 6.08 8.92
N LEU A 47 -1.11 5.15 7.97
CA LEU A 47 -1.76 5.29 6.67
C LEU A 47 -2.84 4.23 6.51
N LYS A 48 -4.05 4.65 6.14
CA LYS A 48 -5.16 3.77 5.78
C LYS A 48 -5.57 4.02 4.34
N ARG A 49 -5.59 2.96 3.53
CA ARG A 49 -6.07 3.00 2.14
C ARG A 49 -7.31 2.13 1.99
N ARG A 50 -8.33 2.71 1.35
CA ARG A 50 -9.56 1.99 1.01
C ARG A 50 -9.31 1.07 -0.18
N LYS A 51 -10.12 0.01 -0.30
CA LYS A 51 -10.08 -0.93 -1.45
C LYS A 51 -10.04 -0.22 -2.81
N SER A 52 -10.86 0.80 -3.01
CA SER A 52 -10.92 1.57 -4.26
C SER A 52 -9.66 2.39 -4.58
N GLN A 53 -8.73 2.51 -3.64
CA GLN A 53 -7.46 3.23 -3.79
C GLN A 53 -6.27 2.27 -3.87
N ILE A 54 -6.52 0.96 -3.76
CA ILE A 54 -5.51 -0.08 -3.82
C ILE A 54 -5.58 -0.67 -5.23
N LEU A 55 -4.46 -0.59 -5.94
CA LEU A 55 -4.33 -1.21 -7.25
C LEU A 55 -3.92 -2.67 -7.04
N ASN A 56 -4.79 -3.59 -7.47
CA ASN A 56 -4.44 -5.01 -7.50
C ASN A 56 -3.60 -5.27 -8.74
N SER A 57 -2.43 -5.87 -8.54
CA SER A 57 -1.61 -6.35 -9.66
C SER A 57 -2.26 -7.52 -10.41
N ALA A 58 -3.22 -8.22 -9.81
CA ALA A 58 -3.97 -9.31 -10.43
C ALA A 58 -5.04 -8.82 -11.44
N ASP A 59 -5.61 -7.62 -11.26
CA ASP A 59 -6.66 -7.08 -12.13
C ASP A 59 -6.14 -6.55 -13.49
N GLN A 60 -4.82 -6.54 -13.72
CA GLN A 60 -4.26 -6.16 -15.02
C GLN A 60 -4.08 -7.33 -16.01
N CYS A 61 -4.55 -8.54 -15.67
CA CYS A 61 -4.46 -9.71 -16.56
C CYS A 61 -5.80 -10.17 -17.16
N ASP A 62 -6.91 -9.47 -16.92
CA ASP A 62 -8.24 -9.83 -17.46
C ASP A 62 -8.92 -8.66 -18.19
N THR A 63 -8.21 -8.05 -19.15
CA THR A 63 -8.88 -7.21 -20.16
C THR A 63 -8.21 -7.43 -21.52
N SER A 64 -8.34 -8.65 -22.01
CA SER A 64 -8.13 -9.02 -23.41
C SER A 64 -9.07 -10.18 -23.73
N GLN A 65 -10.35 -9.87 -23.95
CA GLN A 65 -11.26 -10.68 -24.76
C GLN A 65 -11.99 -9.77 -25.73
#